data_AF-A0A1F6R7N6-F1
#
_entry.id   AF-A0A1F6R7N6-F1
#
_cell.length_a   1.000
_cell.length_b   1.000
_cell.length_c   1.000
_cell.angle_alpha   90.00
_cell.angle_beta   90.00
_cell.angle_gamma   90.00
#
_symmetry.space_group_name_H-M   'P 1'
#
loop_
_entity.id
_entity.type
_entity.pdbx_description
1 polymer ?
#
loop_
_entity_poly.entity_id
_entity_poly.type
_entity_poly.pdbx_seq_one_letter_code
_entity_poly.pdbx_strand_id
1 'polypeptide(L)'
;MRIIISTLSLLLMFLFITNPIMAQVPNIPPRGLSATQIYKQAAPATVVIRTDDDSQGSGIILHPSGIILTNFHVIEGAKKDITVKLQDGKTYKVTGIGTVNPLYDFALIKINPQRSLPIVQMGNSERLEPGEEIFAISTPKGLEFSISDGIISQVKSDVMFCPDCIQFTAPVSPGSSGGGLFNNRGELVGIIAARFPSATVQNINFATPINIIKSNLNNQIRSLSNYSGSITSLLQSMSDPGLLGIYYLRHDEPDLAIEFFEKSIPRHSSDPELQGIESAILAELYLDKFTRVGDTSNLQNAKSYFNRAISLGFKEPEVYTGLGITAVLLNDTQSYRIAYNELLKIDPEQAQELSLFRENIATLEKEFEGTSSKTEAKTRETKLRSKTLEIFNNSFNLKENEKK
;
A
#
# COMPACT_ATOMS: atom_id res chain seq x y z
N MET A 1 79.11 -3.40 -47.10
CA MET A 1 78.65 -3.18 -45.71
C MET A 1 77.20 -3.69 -45.55
N ARG A 2 77.07 -4.97 -45.16
CA ARG A 2 76.05 -5.56 -44.25
C ARG A 2 74.57 -5.14 -44.45
N ILE A 3 73.70 -5.95 -45.07
CA ILE A 3 72.96 -7.10 -44.49
C ILE A 3 72.36 -6.81 -43.11
N ILE A 4 71.32 -5.97 -42.99
CA ILE A 4 70.37 -5.95 -41.86
C ILE A 4 69.03 -5.32 -42.29
N ILE A 5 68.24 -5.89 -43.22
CA ILE A 5 66.82 -5.47 -43.39
C ILE A 5 65.82 -6.64 -43.59
N SER A 6 66.25 -7.89 -43.84
CA SER A 6 65.30 -8.95 -44.24
C SER A 6 64.78 -9.89 -43.14
N THR A 7 65.10 -9.70 -41.86
CA THR A 7 64.66 -10.63 -40.79
C THR A 7 63.64 -10.04 -39.81
N LEU A 8 63.50 -8.72 -39.72
CA LEU A 8 62.59 -8.09 -38.77
C LEU A 8 61.12 -8.10 -39.25
N SER A 9 60.90 -8.12 -40.57
CA SER A 9 59.54 -8.11 -41.14
C SER A 9 58.86 -9.49 -41.12
N LEU A 10 59.62 -10.59 -41.07
CA LEU A 10 59.04 -11.94 -40.97
C LEU A 10 58.73 -12.34 -39.51
N LEU A 11 59.48 -11.79 -38.54
CA LEU A 11 59.26 -12.05 -37.12
C LEU A 11 57.98 -11.35 -36.58
N LEU A 12 57.65 -10.16 -37.14
CA LEU A 12 56.41 -9.45 -36.81
C LEU A 12 55.16 -10.12 -37.39
N MET A 13 55.29 -10.91 -38.45
CA MET A 13 54.15 -11.61 -39.08
C MET A 13 53.78 -12.93 -38.36
N PHE A 14 54.69 -13.49 -37.54
CA PHE A 14 54.41 -14.66 -36.71
C PHE A 14 53.91 -14.33 -35.29
N LEU A 15 54.08 -13.09 -34.82
CA LEU A 15 53.63 -12.66 -33.49
C LEU A 15 52.11 -12.39 -33.38
N PHE A 16 51.37 -12.50 -34.50
CA PHE A 16 49.91 -12.32 -34.53
C PHE A 16 49.10 -13.61 -34.74
N ILE A 17 49.72 -14.80 -34.75
CA ILE A 17 49.01 -16.06 -35.07
C ILE A 17 48.81 -17.00 -33.86
N THR A 18 49.34 -16.72 -32.66
CA THR A 18 49.28 -17.70 -31.54
C THR A 18 48.48 -17.30 -30.32
N ASN A 19 47.79 -16.17 -30.30
CA ASN A 19 46.77 -15.93 -29.28
C ASN A 19 45.41 -16.09 -29.93
N PRO A 20 44.76 -17.27 -29.86
CA PRO A 20 43.32 -17.27 -29.97
C PRO A 20 42.85 -16.31 -28.87
N ILE A 21 42.37 -15.14 -29.28
CA ILE A 21 41.53 -14.34 -28.43
C ILE A 21 40.38 -15.29 -28.12
N MET A 22 40.45 -15.97 -26.97
CA MET A 22 39.25 -16.54 -26.38
C MET A 22 38.37 -15.32 -26.18
N ALA A 23 37.50 -15.07 -27.16
CA ALA A 23 36.38 -14.18 -26.98
C ALA A 23 35.76 -14.67 -25.69
N GLN A 24 35.86 -13.85 -24.63
CA GLN A 24 35.10 -14.10 -23.43
C GLN A 24 33.68 -14.18 -23.92
N VAL A 25 33.14 -15.40 -23.99
CA VAL A 25 31.73 -15.60 -24.28
C VAL A 25 31.05 -14.72 -23.24
N PRO A 26 30.32 -13.66 -23.64
CA PRO A 26 29.68 -12.82 -22.67
C PRO A 26 28.91 -13.75 -21.75
N ASN A 27 29.09 -13.59 -20.45
CA ASN A 27 28.42 -14.41 -19.46
C ASN A 27 26.94 -14.02 -19.56
N ILE A 28 26.22 -14.62 -20.51
CA ILE A 28 24.79 -14.37 -20.73
C ILE A 28 24.16 -15.00 -19.49
N PRO A 29 23.61 -14.20 -18.56
CA PRO A 29 22.94 -14.76 -17.40
C PRO A 29 21.89 -15.76 -17.90
N PRO A 30 21.72 -16.91 -17.23
CA PRO A 30 20.76 -17.92 -17.67
C PRO A 30 19.42 -17.23 -17.90
N ARG A 31 18.93 -17.35 -19.15
CA ARG A 31 17.68 -16.70 -19.56
C ARG A 31 16.58 -17.25 -18.66
N GLY A 32 15.86 -16.36 -17.96
CA GLY A 32 14.69 -16.72 -17.17
C GLY A 32 13.65 -17.47 -18.01
N LEU A 33 12.64 -18.03 -17.35
CA LEU A 33 11.51 -18.65 -18.04
C LEU A 33 10.87 -17.63 -18.98
N SER A 34 10.48 -18.08 -20.17
CA SER A 34 9.67 -17.26 -21.09
C SER A 34 8.28 -16.99 -20.50
N ALA A 35 7.65 -15.89 -20.93
CA ALA A 35 6.27 -15.55 -20.57
C ALA A 35 5.30 -16.74 -20.78
N THR A 36 5.47 -17.50 -21.88
CA THR A 36 4.67 -18.70 -22.16
C THR A 36 4.87 -19.80 -21.12
N GLN A 37 6.10 -20.02 -20.65
CA GLN A 37 6.38 -21.02 -19.61
C GLN A 37 5.79 -20.59 -18.27
N ILE A 38 5.95 -19.31 -17.90
CA ILE A 38 5.38 -18.75 -16.67
C ILE A 38 3.85 -18.84 -16.71
N TYR A 39 3.23 -18.48 -17.84
CA TYR A 39 1.79 -18.61 -18.03
C TYR A 39 1.30 -20.05 -17.82
N LYS A 40 1.95 -21.04 -18.46
CA LYS A 40 1.58 -22.46 -18.32
C LYS A 40 1.72 -22.97 -16.89
N GLN A 41 2.67 -22.43 -16.12
CA GLN A 41 2.89 -22.77 -14.72
C GLN A 41 1.84 -22.15 -13.80
N ALA A 42 1.52 -20.86 -13.98
CA ALA A 42 0.76 -20.08 -13.00
C ALA A 42 -0.74 -19.93 -13.32
N ALA A 43 -1.14 -19.93 -14.60
CA ALA A 43 -2.54 -19.78 -14.98
C ALA A 43 -3.47 -20.87 -14.40
N PRO A 44 -3.07 -22.16 -14.31
CA PRO A 44 -3.90 -23.19 -13.67
C PRO A 44 -4.15 -22.96 -12.18
N ALA A 45 -3.25 -22.25 -11.50
CA ALA A 45 -3.36 -21.90 -10.09
C ALA A 45 -4.04 -20.53 -9.87
N THR A 46 -4.39 -19.82 -10.93
CA THR A 46 -5.12 -18.55 -10.88
C THR A 46 -6.62 -18.84 -10.92
N VAL A 47 -7.41 -18.07 -10.18
CA VAL A 47 -8.87 -18.25 -10.09
C VAL A 47 -9.60 -16.91 -10.23
N VAL A 48 -10.86 -16.96 -10.64
CA VAL A 48 -11.78 -15.82 -10.60
C VAL A 48 -12.57 -15.90 -9.30
N ILE A 49 -12.69 -14.79 -8.58
CA ILE A 49 -13.51 -14.66 -7.37
C ILE A 49 -14.70 -13.75 -7.68
N ARG A 50 -15.88 -14.15 -7.24
CA ARG A 50 -17.12 -13.35 -7.31
C ARG A 50 -17.87 -13.40 -5.99
N THR A 51 -18.39 -12.27 -5.57
CA THR A 51 -19.21 -12.10 -4.37
C THR A 51 -20.68 -11.86 -4.76
N ASP A 52 -21.57 -11.86 -3.77
CA ASP A 52 -23.00 -11.65 -3.95
C ASP A 52 -23.42 -10.19 -4.15
N ASP A 53 -22.50 -9.24 -4.02
CA ASP A 53 -22.68 -7.82 -4.34
C ASP A 53 -22.11 -7.43 -5.71
N ASP A 54 -21.92 -8.42 -6.59
CA ASP A 54 -21.33 -8.28 -7.94
C ASP A 54 -19.86 -7.82 -7.98
N SER A 55 -19.16 -7.78 -6.84
CA SER A 55 -17.70 -7.60 -6.85
C SER A 55 -17.00 -8.80 -7.50
N GLN A 56 -15.91 -8.51 -8.21
CA GLN A 56 -15.12 -9.50 -8.92
C GLN A 56 -13.63 -9.20 -8.79
N GLY A 57 -12.86 -10.25 -8.49
CA GLY A 57 -11.42 -10.21 -8.47
C GLY A 57 -10.79 -11.52 -8.95
N SER A 58 -9.50 -11.63 -8.69
CA SER A 58 -8.65 -12.78 -8.94
C SER A 58 -8.20 -13.41 -7.61
N GLY A 59 -7.65 -14.61 -7.68
CA GLY A 59 -6.96 -15.23 -6.55
C GLY A 59 -5.89 -16.20 -7.02
N ILE A 60 -4.97 -16.57 -6.12
CA ILE A 60 -3.92 -17.55 -6.37
C ILE A 60 -4.04 -18.72 -5.39
N ILE A 61 -4.07 -19.94 -5.91
CA ILE A 61 -4.11 -21.18 -5.12
C ILE A 61 -2.73 -21.41 -4.50
N LEU A 62 -2.67 -21.36 -3.17
CA LEU A 62 -1.45 -21.58 -2.38
C LEU A 62 -1.30 -23.01 -1.89
N HIS A 63 -2.40 -23.75 -1.75
CA HIS A 63 -2.37 -25.12 -1.25
C HIS A 63 -3.28 -26.06 -2.05
N PRO A 64 -2.85 -27.30 -2.35
CA PRO A 64 -3.61 -28.22 -3.19
C PRO A 64 -5.00 -28.56 -2.65
N SER A 65 -5.24 -28.39 -1.35
CA SER A 65 -6.55 -28.59 -0.73
C SER A 65 -7.57 -27.47 -1.02
N GLY A 66 -7.21 -26.44 -1.78
CA GLY A 66 -8.09 -25.33 -2.15
C GLY A 66 -7.97 -24.09 -1.26
N ILE A 67 -6.79 -23.84 -0.68
CA ILE A 67 -6.50 -22.57 0.00
C ILE A 67 -6.06 -21.57 -1.05
N ILE A 68 -6.74 -20.44 -1.09
CA ILE A 68 -6.57 -19.39 -2.08
C ILE A 68 -6.27 -18.09 -1.36
N LEU A 69 -5.28 -17.37 -1.88
CA LEU A 69 -4.93 -16.02 -1.50
C LEU A 69 -5.58 -15.02 -2.46
N THR A 70 -6.17 -13.97 -1.92
CA THR A 70 -6.76 -12.85 -2.68
C THR A 70 -6.62 -11.56 -1.89
N ASN A 71 -7.09 -10.43 -2.43
CA ASN A 71 -7.17 -9.21 -1.65
C ASN A 71 -8.36 -9.23 -0.69
N PHE A 72 -8.22 -8.51 0.43
CA PHE A 72 -9.31 -8.35 1.37
C PHE A 72 -10.49 -7.59 0.75
N HIS A 73 -10.21 -6.51 0.01
CA HIS A 73 -11.28 -5.71 -0.62
C HIS A 73 -12.10 -6.45 -1.68
N VAL A 74 -11.56 -7.53 -2.23
CA VAL A 74 -12.30 -8.36 -3.20
C VAL A 74 -13.47 -9.08 -2.51
N ILE A 75 -13.34 -9.39 -1.22
CA ILE A 75 -14.32 -10.18 -0.47
C ILE A 75 -15.06 -9.41 0.62
N GLU A 76 -14.59 -8.21 1.01
CA GLU A 76 -15.06 -7.49 2.20
C GLU A 76 -16.56 -7.16 2.20
N GLY A 77 -17.12 -6.88 1.01
CA GLY A 77 -18.55 -6.56 0.83
C GLY A 77 -19.49 -7.77 0.80
N ALA A 78 -18.96 -9.00 0.80
CA ALA A 78 -19.76 -10.20 0.68
C ALA A 78 -20.67 -10.42 1.90
N LYS A 79 -21.97 -10.68 1.64
CA LYS A 79 -23.01 -10.83 2.68
C LYS A 79 -23.56 -12.25 2.80
N LYS A 80 -23.34 -13.09 1.79
CA LYS A 80 -23.86 -14.47 1.76
C LYS A 80 -22.89 -15.42 1.10
N ASP A 81 -22.60 -15.19 -0.17
CA ASP A 81 -21.93 -16.15 -1.03
C ASP A 81 -20.68 -15.54 -1.65
N ILE A 82 -19.56 -16.26 -1.53
CA ILE A 82 -18.35 -16.02 -2.30
C ILE A 82 -18.13 -17.27 -3.15
N THR A 83 -17.89 -17.09 -4.44
CA THR A 83 -17.65 -18.17 -5.39
C THR A 83 -16.28 -18.03 -6.04
N VAL A 84 -15.67 -19.17 -6.32
CA VAL A 84 -14.37 -19.29 -6.98
C VAL A 84 -14.56 -20.10 -8.26
N LYS A 85 -14.19 -19.54 -9.41
CA LYS A 85 -14.14 -20.25 -10.69
C LYS A 85 -12.68 -20.58 -11.04
N LEU A 86 -12.41 -21.86 -11.25
CA LEU A 86 -11.10 -22.36 -11.67
C LEU A 86 -10.91 -22.24 -13.20
N GLN A 87 -9.67 -22.42 -13.66
CA GLN A 87 -9.33 -22.41 -15.09
C GLN A 87 -10.05 -23.49 -15.90
N ASP A 88 -10.38 -24.63 -15.30
CA ASP A 88 -11.16 -25.70 -15.96
C ASP A 88 -12.67 -25.40 -16.03
N GLY A 89 -13.08 -24.20 -15.62
CA GLY A 89 -14.46 -23.74 -15.66
C GLY A 89 -15.31 -24.16 -14.45
N LYS A 90 -14.79 -25.02 -13.56
CA LYS A 90 -15.52 -25.44 -12.36
C LYS A 90 -15.65 -24.30 -11.35
N THR A 91 -16.83 -24.17 -10.77
CA THR A 91 -17.13 -23.18 -9.74
C THR A 91 -17.35 -23.86 -8.39
N TYR A 92 -16.76 -23.29 -7.34
CA TYR A 92 -16.87 -23.73 -5.96
C TYR A 92 -17.36 -22.58 -5.09
N LYS A 93 -18.18 -22.89 -4.08
CA LYS A 93 -18.46 -21.95 -2.99
C LYS A 93 -17.27 -21.91 -2.02
N VAL A 94 -16.96 -20.72 -1.51
CA VAL A 94 -16.05 -20.56 -0.38
C VAL A 94 -16.70 -21.16 0.87
N THR A 95 -15.98 -22.06 1.51
CA THR A 95 -16.44 -22.77 2.71
C THR A 95 -15.76 -22.27 3.98
N GLY A 96 -14.67 -21.53 3.84
CA GLY A 96 -13.95 -20.98 4.99
C GLY A 96 -13.13 -19.75 4.66
N ILE A 97 -12.87 -18.95 5.69
CA ILE A 97 -12.02 -17.78 5.62
C ILE A 97 -11.05 -17.84 6.80
N GLY A 98 -9.79 -17.54 6.50
CA GLY A 98 -8.68 -17.63 7.42
C GLY A 98 -8.23 -16.24 7.80
N THR A 99 -6.92 -16.02 7.75
CA THR A 99 -6.37 -14.69 8.02
C THR A 99 -6.85 -13.69 6.99
N VAL A 100 -7.29 -12.53 7.47
CA VAL A 100 -7.57 -11.33 6.69
C VAL A 100 -6.77 -10.20 7.31
N ASN A 101 -6.30 -9.28 6.48
CA ASN A 101 -5.53 -8.14 6.93
C ASN A 101 -5.93 -6.92 6.08
N PRO A 102 -6.74 -6.00 6.63
CA PRO A 102 -7.15 -4.77 5.93
C PRO A 102 -6.00 -3.79 5.65
N LEU A 103 -4.90 -3.84 6.41
CA LEU A 103 -3.73 -2.96 6.25
C LEU A 103 -2.87 -3.35 5.05
N TYR A 104 -2.65 -4.64 4.84
CA TYR A 104 -1.91 -5.19 3.69
C TYR A 104 -2.81 -5.69 2.56
N ASP A 105 -4.12 -5.47 2.73
CA ASP A 105 -5.17 -5.82 1.78
C ASP A 105 -5.11 -7.27 1.28
N PHE A 106 -5.07 -8.25 2.20
CA PHE A 106 -5.10 -9.68 1.80
C PHE A 106 -6.08 -10.50 2.62
N ALA A 107 -6.54 -11.60 2.02
CA ALA A 107 -7.37 -12.61 2.66
C ALA A 107 -7.02 -14.01 2.18
N LEU A 108 -7.10 -14.98 3.10
CA LEU A 108 -7.08 -16.41 2.78
C LEU A 108 -8.50 -16.96 2.79
N ILE A 109 -8.90 -17.58 1.69
CA ILE A 109 -10.19 -18.26 1.55
C ILE A 109 -9.98 -19.75 1.24
N LYS A 110 -10.98 -20.56 1.56
CA LYS A 110 -10.97 -22.01 1.36
C LYS A 110 -12.16 -22.45 0.52
N ILE A 111 -11.89 -23.27 -0.48
CA ILE A 111 -12.89 -24.06 -1.21
C ILE A 111 -12.64 -25.55 -0.98
N ASN A 112 -13.63 -26.40 -1.27
CA ASN A 112 -13.50 -27.85 -1.17
C ASN A 112 -13.48 -28.50 -2.56
N PRO A 113 -12.30 -28.58 -3.22
CA PRO A 113 -12.20 -29.15 -4.55
C PRO A 113 -12.33 -30.68 -4.49
N GLN A 114 -12.81 -31.28 -5.58
CA GLN A 114 -12.94 -32.75 -5.70
C GLN A 114 -11.58 -33.44 -5.91
N ARG A 115 -10.57 -32.69 -6.35
CA ARG A 115 -9.21 -33.15 -6.63
C ARG A 115 -8.19 -32.13 -6.11
N SER A 116 -6.96 -32.57 -5.92
CA SER A 116 -5.85 -31.66 -5.61
C SER A 116 -5.69 -30.62 -6.72
N LEU A 117 -5.54 -29.36 -6.32
CA LEU A 117 -5.37 -28.24 -7.24
C LEU A 117 -3.89 -27.94 -7.53
N PRO A 118 -3.56 -27.42 -8.73
CA PRO A 118 -2.24 -26.89 -9.00
C PRO A 118 -1.95 -25.66 -8.11
N ILE A 119 -0.69 -25.47 -7.76
CA ILE A 119 -0.20 -24.36 -6.93
C ILE A 119 0.98 -23.67 -7.61
N VAL A 120 1.31 -22.47 -7.16
CA VAL A 120 2.54 -21.75 -7.53
C VAL A 120 3.59 -21.82 -6.43
N GLN A 121 4.86 -21.65 -6.79
CA GLN A 121 5.93 -21.48 -5.82
C GLN A 121 6.02 -20.01 -5.39
N MET A 122 6.20 -19.75 -4.09
CA MET A 122 6.40 -18.40 -3.57
C MET A 122 7.88 -18.03 -3.56
N GLY A 123 8.22 -16.94 -4.23
CA GLY A 123 9.57 -16.39 -4.32
C GLY A 123 9.99 -15.64 -3.05
N ASN A 124 10.93 -14.70 -3.22
CA ASN A 124 11.33 -13.77 -2.16
C ASN A 124 11.22 -12.33 -2.66
N SER A 125 10.22 -11.62 -2.16
CA SER A 125 9.95 -10.21 -2.51
C SER A 125 10.96 -9.22 -1.92
N GLU A 126 11.67 -9.57 -0.85
CA GLU A 126 12.72 -8.72 -0.25
C GLU A 126 13.98 -8.61 -1.12
N ARG A 127 14.09 -9.47 -2.15
CA ARG A 127 15.23 -9.49 -3.08
C ARG A 127 14.92 -8.84 -4.41
N LEU A 128 13.74 -8.24 -4.57
CA LEU A 128 13.38 -7.55 -5.80
C LEU A 128 14.16 -6.25 -5.92
N GLU A 129 14.64 -5.98 -7.13
CA GLU A 129 15.29 -4.72 -7.48
C GLU A 129 14.50 -3.99 -8.58
N PRO A 130 14.45 -2.64 -8.56
CA PRO A 130 13.94 -1.86 -9.68
C PRO A 130 14.62 -2.25 -11.00
N GLY A 131 13.82 -2.40 -12.06
CA GLY A 131 14.25 -2.85 -13.38
C GLY A 131 14.13 -4.35 -13.63
N GLU A 132 13.86 -5.18 -12.61
CA GLU A 132 13.58 -6.60 -12.81
C GLU A 132 12.30 -6.82 -13.64
N GLU A 133 12.36 -7.75 -14.59
CA GLU A 133 11.20 -8.18 -15.39
C GLU A 133 10.19 -8.96 -14.54
N ILE A 134 8.92 -8.61 -14.70
CA ILE A 134 7.80 -9.26 -14.02
C ILE A 134 6.67 -9.62 -14.97
N PHE A 135 5.82 -10.53 -14.52
CA PHE A 135 4.65 -11.00 -15.23
C PHE A 135 3.44 -10.97 -14.30
N ALA A 136 2.39 -10.26 -14.68
CA ALA A 136 1.12 -10.25 -13.98
C ALA A 136 0.19 -11.30 -14.61
N ILE A 137 -0.38 -12.18 -13.80
CA ILE A 137 -1.38 -13.17 -14.24
C ILE A 137 -2.64 -13.00 -13.39
N SER A 138 -3.75 -12.67 -14.05
CA SER A 138 -5.00 -12.30 -13.38
C SER A 138 -6.23 -12.46 -14.30
N THR A 139 -7.41 -12.05 -13.85
CA THR A 139 -8.67 -12.14 -14.60
C THR A 139 -9.34 -10.77 -14.80
N PRO A 140 -8.72 -9.85 -15.59
CA PRO A 140 -9.21 -8.49 -15.79
C PRO A 140 -10.58 -8.48 -16.48
N LYS A 141 -11.56 -7.75 -15.93
CA LYS A 141 -12.93 -7.62 -16.48
C LYS A 141 -13.63 -8.95 -16.79
N GLY A 142 -13.20 -10.06 -16.18
CA GLY A 142 -13.74 -11.39 -16.45
C GLY A 142 -13.22 -12.03 -17.74
N LEU A 143 -12.25 -11.39 -18.42
CA LEU A 143 -11.43 -12.04 -19.43
C LEU A 143 -10.47 -12.98 -18.71
N GLU A 144 -10.70 -14.28 -18.85
CA GLU A 144 -10.16 -15.26 -17.92
C GLU A 144 -8.67 -15.52 -18.19
N PHE A 145 -7.86 -15.43 -17.14
CA PHE A 145 -6.44 -15.84 -17.12
C PHE A 145 -5.56 -15.11 -18.13
N SER A 146 -5.54 -13.77 -18.07
CA SER A 146 -4.65 -12.96 -18.91
C SER A 146 -3.24 -12.87 -18.31
N ILE A 147 -2.22 -12.84 -19.17
CA ILE A 147 -0.84 -12.50 -18.80
C ILE A 147 -0.45 -11.15 -19.39
N SER A 148 0.23 -10.32 -18.61
CA SER A 148 0.90 -9.10 -19.06
C SER A 148 2.30 -9.01 -18.45
N ASP A 149 3.23 -8.38 -19.16
CA ASP A 149 4.62 -8.19 -18.75
C ASP A 149 4.90 -6.72 -18.41
N GLY A 150 5.99 -6.50 -17.67
CA GLY A 150 6.45 -5.20 -17.24
C GLY A 150 7.71 -5.31 -16.39
N ILE A 151 7.99 -4.27 -15.62
CA ILE A 151 9.15 -4.22 -14.72
C ILE A 151 8.74 -3.78 -13.31
N ILE A 152 9.60 -4.06 -12.33
CA ILE A 152 9.58 -3.40 -11.03
C ILE A 152 10.01 -1.94 -11.21
N SER A 153 9.14 -1.01 -10.85
CA SER A 153 9.45 0.43 -10.84
C SER A 153 10.13 0.83 -9.53
N GLN A 154 9.61 0.33 -8.41
CA GLN A 154 10.06 0.64 -7.06
C GLN A 154 9.67 -0.49 -6.11
N VAL A 155 10.46 -0.67 -5.06
CA VAL A 155 10.17 -1.56 -3.94
C VAL A 155 10.03 -0.73 -2.67
N LYS A 156 9.26 -1.22 -1.71
CA LYS A 156 8.98 -0.51 -0.45
C LYS A 156 8.34 0.86 -0.71
N SER A 157 7.40 0.90 -1.64
CA SER A 157 6.58 2.09 -1.88
C SER A 157 5.44 2.09 -0.86
N ASP A 158 5.21 3.21 -0.19
CA ASP A 158 4.05 3.33 0.69
C ASP A 158 2.89 3.96 -0.07
N VAL A 159 1.82 3.19 -0.22
CA VAL A 159 0.55 3.63 -0.83
C VAL A 159 -0.57 3.21 0.08
N MET A 160 -1.59 4.06 0.20
CA MET A 160 -2.79 3.88 1.04
C MET A 160 -3.24 2.40 1.14
N PHE A 161 -3.19 1.84 2.36
CA PHE A 161 -3.53 0.43 2.69
C PHE A 161 -2.71 -0.64 1.92
N CYS A 162 -1.49 -0.30 1.52
CA CYS A 162 -0.49 -1.18 0.94
C CYS A 162 0.91 -0.67 1.33
N PRO A 163 1.29 -0.74 2.61
CA PRO A 163 2.64 -0.38 3.03
C PRO A 163 3.66 -1.36 2.46
N ASP A 164 4.88 -0.86 2.22
CA ASP A 164 5.99 -1.60 1.60
C ASP A 164 5.66 -2.24 0.23
N CYS A 165 4.71 -1.68 -0.52
CA CYS A 165 4.22 -2.30 -1.74
C CYS A 165 5.27 -2.33 -2.86
N ILE A 166 5.08 -3.31 -3.75
CA ILE A 166 5.85 -3.43 -4.98
C ILE A 166 5.16 -2.58 -6.04
N GLN A 167 5.83 -1.54 -6.53
CA GLN A 167 5.36 -0.77 -7.67
C GLN A 167 5.83 -1.43 -8.98
N PHE A 168 4.92 -1.60 -9.94
CA PHE A 168 5.22 -2.25 -11.21
C PHE A 168 4.47 -1.62 -12.39
N THR A 169 4.96 -1.89 -13.61
CA THR A 169 4.42 -1.28 -14.85
C THR A 169 3.47 -2.16 -15.65
N ALA A 170 3.43 -3.48 -15.40
CA ALA A 170 2.60 -4.40 -16.19
C ALA A 170 1.12 -3.96 -16.18
N PRO A 171 0.44 -3.91 -17.34
CA PRO A 171 -0.96 -3.52 -17.42
C PRO A 171 -1.86 -4.39 -16.56
N VAL A 172 -2.70 -3.74 -15.75
CA VAL A 172 -3.78 -4.36 -14.96
C VAL A 172 -5.08 -3.58 -15.15
N SER A 173 -6.20 -4.19 -14.79
CA SER A 173 -7.53 -3.59 -14.95
C SER A 173 -8.45 -4.04 -13.81
N PRO A 174 -9.62 -3.40 -13.62
CA PRO A 174 -10.61 -3.89 -12.64
C PRO A 174 -10.85 -5.40 -12.82
N GLY A 175 -10.76 -6.17 -11.74
CA GLY A 175 -10.77 -7.64 -11.74
C GLY A 175 -9.39 -8.29 -11.62
N SER A 176 -8.30 -7.55 -11.82
CA SER A 176 -6.92 -8.04 -11.60
C SER A 176 -6.55 -8.16 -10.12
N SER A 177 -7.22 -7.42 -9.22
CA SER A 177 -7.00 -7.49 -7.77
C SER A 177 -7.05 -8.92 -7.27
N GLY A 178 -6.04 -9.35 -6.52
CA GLY A 178 -5.85 -10.70 -6.00
C GLY A 178 -5.09 -11.63 -6.95
N GLY A 179 -4.75 -11.14 -8.14
CA GLY A 179 -3.93 -11.86 -9.12
C GLY A 179 -2.46 -11.89 -8.73
N GLY A 180 -1.69 -12.75 -9.37
CA GLY A 180 -0.29 -12.98 -9.01
C GLY A 180 0.67 -12.13 -9.84
N LEU A 181 1.68 -11.57 -9.17
CA LEU A 181 2.87 -10.99 -9.77
C LEU A 181 4.02 -11.99 -9.69
N PHE A 182 4.62 -12.33 -10.82
CA PHE A 182 5.64 -13.38 -10.95
C PHE A 182 6.96 -12.81 -11.46
N ASN A 183 8.08 -13.31 -10.92
CA ASN A 183 9.40 -12.99 -11.44
C ASN A 183 9.77 -13.88 -12.64
N ASN A 184 10.94 -13.64 -13.22
CA ASN A 184 11.48 -14.40 -14.36
C ASN A 184 11.78 -15.89 -14.07
N ARG A 185 11.61 -16.37 -12.83
CA ARG A 185 11.68 -17.79 -12.45
C ARG A 185 10.31 -18.45 -12.34
N GLY A 186 9.22 -17.70 -12.59
CA GLY A 186 7.85 -18.17 -12.40
C GLY A 186 7.45 -18.30 -10.93
N GLU A 187 8.17 -17.63 -10.02
CA GLU A 187 7.83 -17.59 -8.59
C GLU A 187 6.92 -16.41 -8.30
N LEU A 188 5.88 -16.62 -7.51
CA LEU A 188 4.98 -15.57 -7.02
C LEU A 188 5.75 -14.65 -6.08
N VAL A 189 5.85 -13.37 -6.41
CA VAL A 189 6.54 -12.34 -5.62
C VAL A 189 5.60 -11.29 -5.02
N GLY A 190 4.35 -11.20 -5.50
CA GLY A 190 3.35 -10.33 -4.89
C GLY A 190 1.94 -10.64 -5.35
N ILE A 191 0.96 -10.02 -4.70
CA ILE A 191 -0.45 -10.04 -5.08
C ILE A 191 -0.86 -8.66 -5.55
N ILE A 192 -1.35 -8.56 -6.78
CA ILE A 192 -1.84 -7.31 -7.37
C ILE A 192 -2.95 -6.76 -6.48
N ALA A 193 -2.77 -5.58 -5.91
CA ALA A 193 -3.67 -5.02 -4.91
C ALA A 193 -4.37 -3.76 -5.41
N ALA A 194 -3.61 -2.83 -5.99
CA ALA A 194 -4.13 -1.54 -6.40
C ALA A 194 -3.50 -1.07 -7.71
N ARG A 195 -4.19 -0.12 -8.33
CA ARG A 195 -3.64 0.78 -9.36
C ARG A 195 -3.71 2.20 -8.83
N PHE A 196 -2.89 3.08 -9.36
CA PHE A 196 -2.98 4.50 -9.00
C PHE A 196 -4.42 5.01 -9.20
N PRO A 197 -5.00 5.77 -8.26
CA PRO A 197 -6.40 6.18 -8.27
C PRO A 197 -6.64 7.35 -9.25
N SER A 198 -6.17 7.20 -10.48
CA SER A 198 -6.47 8.11 -11.58
C SER A 198 -6.71 7.31 -12.85
N ALA A 199 -7.78 7.64 -13.58
CA ALA A 199 -8.06 7.03 -14.88
C ALA A 199 -7.09 7.50 -15.98
N THR A 200 -6.38 8.61 -15.76
CA THR A 200 -5.43 9.18 -16.73
C THR A 200 -4.00 8.73 -16.49
N VAL A 201 -3.68 8.28 -15.27
CA VAL A 201 -2.37 7.71 -14.93
C VAL A 201 -2.37 6.24 -15.31
N GLN A 202 -1.36 5.82 -16.07
CA GLN A 202 -1.22 4.45 -16.55
C GLN A 202 0.08 3.84 -16.03
N ASN A 203 0.11 2.52 -15.92
CA ASN A 203 1.31 1.72 -15.61
C ASN A 203 1.97 2.11 -14.26
N ILE A 204 1.18 2.61 -13.31
CA ILE A 204 1.55 2.77 -11.91
C ILE A 204 0.62 1.87 -11.12
N ASN A 205 1.10 0.67 -10.83
CA ASN A 205 0.34 -0.38 -10.16
C ASN A 205 1.11 -0.90 -8.95
N PHE A 206 0.38 -1.46 -8.00
CA PHE A 206 0.91 -1.85 -6.69
C PHE A 206 0.50 -3.28 -6.35
N ALA A 207 1.44 -4.04 -5.81
CA ALA A 207 1.24 -5.39 -5.33
C ALA A 207 1.74 -5.55 -3.89
N THR A 208 0.95 -6.24 -3.06
CA THR A 208 1.35 -6.64 -1.70
C THR A 208 2.49 -7.66 -1.80
N PRO A 209 3.65 -7.43 -1.17
CA PRO A 209 4.78 -8.36 -1.18
C PRO A 209 4.42 -9.75 -0.64
N ILE A 210 4.87 -10.81 -1.32
CA ILE A 210 4.54 -12.18 -0.90
C ILE A 210 5.13 -12.54 0.47
N ASN A 211 6.22 -11.88 0.89
CA ASN A 211 6.89 -12.19 2.16
C ASN A 211 6.02 -11.89 3.38
N ILE A 212 5.13 -10.88 3.31
CA ILE A 212 4.15 -10.55 4.35
C ILE A 212 3.28 -11.77 4.69
N ILE A 213 2.92 -12.55 3.67
CA ILE A 213 2.06 -13.74 3.81
C ILE A 213 2.93 -14.96 4.09
N LYS A 214 4.05 -15.11 3.37
CA LYS A 214 4.95 -16.27 3.45
C LYS A 214 5.52 -16.49 4.84
N SER A 215 5.86 -15.43 5.57
CA SER A 215 6.51 -15.50 6.89
C SER A 215 5.67 -16.24 7.95
N ASN A 216 4.34 -16.16 7.84
CA ASN A 216 3.41 -16.72 8.84
C ASN A 216 2.34 -17.65 8.24
N LEU A 217 2.52 -18.09 6.98
CA LEU A 217 1.50 -18.82 6.22
C LEU A 217 0.92 -20.03 6.96
N ASN A 218 1.75 -20.81 7.66
CA ASN A 218 1.28 -21.99 8.39
C ASN A 218 0.27 -21.65 9.50
N ASN A 219 0.51 -20.58 10.26
CA ASN A 219 -0.45 -20.15 11.29
C ASN A 219 -1.69 -19.52 10.64
N GLN A 220 -1.51 -18.78 9.56
CA GLN A 220 -2.61 -18.19 8.80
C GLN A 220 -3.54 -19.25 8.19
N ILE A 221 -2.98 -20.38 7.72
CA ILE A 221 -3.76 -21.54 7.26
C ILE A 221 -4.50 -22.21 8.41
N ARG A 222 -3.88 -22.33 9.58
CA ARG A 222 -4.52 -22.90 10.78
C ARG A 222 -5.67 -22.05 11.30
N SER A 223 -5.70 -20.75 11.00
CA SER A 223 -6.78 -19.86 11.39
C SER A 223 -8.03 -19.99 10.51
N LEU A 224 -8.01 -20.86 9.49
CA LEU A 224 -9.19 -21.12 8.65
C LEU A 224 -10.37 -21.60 9.49
N SER A 225 -11.45 -20.84 9.43
CA SER A 225 -12.72 -21.13 10.09
C SER A 225 -13.84 -21.24 9.06
N ASN A 226 -14.95 -21.88 9.44
CA ASN A 226 -16.11 -22.01 8.56
C ASN A 226 -16.69 -20.63 8.25
N TYR A 227 -16.93 -20.37 6.98
CA TYR A 227 -17.56 -19.13 6.54
C TYR A 227 -19.09 -19.25 6.63
N SER A 228 -19.72 -18.39 7.43
CA SER A 228 -21.17 -18.35 7.64
C SER A 228 -21.88 -17.19 6.92
N GLY A 229 -21.16 -16.42 6.09
CA GLY A 229 -21.73 -15.35 5.26
C GLY A 229 -21.45 -13.92 5.71
N SER A 230 -20.71 -13.68 6.81
CA SER A 230 -20.38 -12.31 7.25
C SER A 230 -18.89 -12.14 7.51
N ILE A 231 -18.23 -11.33 6.66
CA ILE A 231 -16.83 -10.93 6.85
C ILE A 231 -16.67 -10.06 8.10
N THR A 232 -17.59 -9.14 8.36
CA THR A 232 -17.54 -8.27 9.53
C THR A 232 -17.59 -9.06 10.83
N SER A 233 -18.44 -10.09 10.91
CA SER A 233 -18.50 -10.96 12.09
C SER A 233 -17.20 -11.76 12.28
N LEU A 234 -16.56 -12.16 11.19
CA LEU A 234 -15.24 -12.78 11.24
C LEU A 234 -14.19 -11.79 11.76
N LEU A 235 -14.10 -10.59 11.18
CA LEU A 235 -13.16 -9.55 11.60
C LEU A 235 -13.28 -9.22 13.10
N GLN A 236 -14.52 -9.04 13.58
CA GLN A 236 -14.78 -8.76 15.00
C GLN A 236 -14.31 -9.90 15.92
N SER A 237 -14.27 -11.14 15.42
CA SER A 237 -13.75 -12.29 16.17
C SER A 237 -12.21 -12.40 16.15
N MET A 238 -11.53 -11.71 15.23
CA MET A 238 -10.07 -11.84 15.01
C MET A 238 -9.20 -11.03 15.98
N SER A 239 -9.80 -10.53 17.07
CA SER A 239 -9.13 -10.09 18.31
C SER A 239 -8.27 -8.83 18.27
N ASP A 240 -7.85 -8.34 17.10
CA ASP A 240 -7.05 -7.11 16.97
C ASP A 240 -7.92 -5.88 16.62
N PRO A 241 -8.08 -4.91 17.55
CA PRO A 241 -8.76 -3.65 17.29
C PRO A 241 -8.11 -2.80 16.19
N GLY A 242 -6.79 -2.86 15.99
CA GLY A 242 -6.10 -2.03 14.99
C GLY A 242 -6.53 -2.37 13.58
N LEU A 243 -6.68 -3.65 13.27
CA LEU A 243 -7.21 -4.11 11.98
C LEU A 243 -8.66 -3.67 11.75
N LEU A 244 -9.48 -3.62 12.81
CA LEU A 244 -10.84 -3.06 12.74
C LEU A 244 -10.79 -1.55 12.50
N GLY A 245 -9.85 -0.83 13.13
CA GLY A 245 -9.59 0.59 12.88
C GLY A 245 -9.34 0.87 11.41
N ILE A 246 -8.45 0.08 10.78
CA ILE A 246 -8.16 0.18 9.35
C ILE A 246 -9.40 -0.17 8.50
N TYR A 247 -10.14 -1.22 8.88
CA TYR A 247 -11.37 -1.59 8.17
C TYR A 247 -12.37 -0.41 8.14
N TYR A 248 -12.64 0.22 9.29
CA TYR A 248 -13.57 1.35 9.37
C TYR A 248 -13.05 2.58 8.63
N LEU A 249 -11.73 2.81 8.66
CA LEU A 249 -11.10 3.87 7.88
C LEU A 249 -11.33 3.70 6.37
N ARG A 250 -11.22 2.47 5.85
CA ARG A 250 -11.49 2.16 4.43
C ARG A 250 -12.95 2.40 4.02
N HIS A 251 -13.87 2.38 4.98
CA HIS A 251 -15.31 2.55 4.76
C HIS A 251 -15.80 3.97 5.07
N ASP A 252 -14.89 4.94 5.25
CA ASP A 252 -15.21 6.31 5.64
C ASP A 252 -16.04 6.40 6.93
N GLU A 253 -15.72 5.54 7.91
CA GLU A 253 -16.28 5.56 9.26
C GLU A 253 -15.22 6.03 10.28
N PRO A 254 -14.74 7.29 10.23
CA PRO A 254 -13.58 7.76 10.99
C PRO A 254 -13.80 7.73 12.51
N ASP A 255 -15.04 7.92 12.99
CA ASP A 255 -15.35 7.84 14.42
C ASP A 255 -15.16 6.42 14.98
N LEU A 256 -15.58 5.41 14.22
CA LEU A 256 -15.35 4.02 14.59
C LEU A 256 -13.88 3.65 14.44
N ALA A 257 -13.20 4.17 13.39
CA ALA A 257 -11.76 3.99 13.25
C ALA A 257 -10.99 4.50 14.48
N ILE A 258 -11.30 5.71 14.96
CA ILE A 258 -10.75 6.27 16.19
C ILE A 258 -10.99 5.34 17.38
N GLU A 259 -12.23 4.93 17.62
CA GLU A 259 -12.59 4.06 18.75
C GLU A 259 -11.75 2.78 18.77
N PHE A 260 -11.53 2.18 17.59
CA PHE A 260 -10.79 0.93 17.48
C PHE A 260 -9.27 1.11 17.59
N PHE A 261 -8.69 2.18 17.03
CA PHE A 261 -7.27 2.47 17.22
C PHE A 261 -6.94 2.83 18.68
N GLU A 262 -7.80 3.57 19.38
CA GLU A 262 -7.61 3.85 20.81
C GLU A 262 -7.57 2.57 21.65
N LYS A 263 -8.39 1.57 21.29
CA LYS A 263 -8.36 0.23 21.92
C LYS A 263 -7.14 -0.59 21.53
N SER A 264 -6.56 -0.30 20.36
CA SER A 264 -5.45 -1.05 19.78
C SER A 264 -4.11 -0.72 20.44
N ILE A 265 -3.79 0.56 20.56
CA ILE A 265 -2.48 1.05 21.05
C ILE A 265 -2.03 0.37 22.36
N PRO A 266 -2.88 0.24 23.41
CA PRO A 266 -2.48 -0.42 24.65
C PRO A 266 -2.14 -1.92 24.47
N ARG A 267 -2.75 -2.59 23.48
CA ARG A 267 -2.51 -4.02 23.18
C ARG A 267 -1.19 -4.22 22.44
N HIS A 268 -0.75 -3.24 21.67
CA HIS A 268 0.50 -3.28 20.91
C HIS A 268 1.71 -2.71 21.68
N SER A 269 1.68 -2.73 23.01
CA SER A 269 2.79 -2.22 23.86
C SER A 269 4.17 -2.85 23.65
N SER A 270 4.23 -3.99 22.97
CA SER A 270 5.49 -4.66 22.61
C SER A 270 6.00 -4.33 21.21
N ASP A 271 5.26 -3.54 20.42
CA ASP A 271 5.58 -3.17 19.05
C ASP A 271 5.58 -1.63 18.88
N PRO A 272 6.72 -0.97 19.12
CA PRO A 272 6.83 0.49 19.03
C PRO A 272 6.54 1.04 17.64
N GLU A 273 6.86 0.28 16.59
CA GLU A 273 6.65 0.66 15.20
C GLU A 273 5.15 0.70 14.90
N LEU A 274 4.43 -0.38 15.22
CA LEU A 274 2.98 -0.44 15.06
C LEU A 274 2.28 0.63 15.91
N GLN A 275 2.73 0.88 17.14
CA GLN A 275 2.17 1.97 17.95
C GLN A 275 2.37 3.34 17.32
N GLY A 276 3.50 3.58 16.67
CA GLY A 276 3.76 4.85 16.03
C GLY A 276 2.90 5.07 14.79
N ILE A 277 2.69 4.01 13.99
CA ILE A 277 1.73 4.02 12.86
C ILE A 277 0.32 4.33 13.38
N GLU A 278 -0.17 3.58 14.37
CA GLU A 278 -1.51 3.79 14.95
C GLU A 278 -1.66 5.19 15.56
N SER A 279 -0.59 5.72 16.16
CA SER A 279 -0.58 7.07 16.72
C SER A 279 -0.64 8.13 15.61
N ALA A 280 0.12 7.98 14.52
CA ALA A 280 0.05 8.90 13.38
C ALA A 280 -1.35 8.91 12.76
N ILE A 281 -1.95 7.73 12.54
CA ILE A 281 -3.32 7.60 12.01
C ILE A 281 -4.34 8.26 12.94
N LEU A 282 -4.28 8.00 14.26
CA LEU A 282 -5.17 8.66 15.22
C LEU A 282 -5.01 10.18 15.21
N ALA A 283 -3.78 10.67 15.13
CA ALA A 283 -3.50 12.09 15.12
C ALA A 283 -4.15 12.78 13.91
N GLU A 284 -4.01 12.17 12.73
CA GLU A 284 -4.67 12.63 11.51
C GLU A 284 -6.19 12.56 11.61
N LEU A 285 -6.76 11.47 12.13
CA LEU A 285 -8.22 11.34 12.30
C LEU A 285 -8.80 12.40 13.25
N TYR A 286 -8.09 12.74 14.33
CA TYR A 286 -8.51 13.83 15.20
C TYR A 286 -8.36 15.20 14.55
N LEU A 287 -7.31 15.41 13.75
CA LEU A 287 -7.17 16.64 12.96
C LEU A 287 -8.26 16.73 11.89
N ASP A 288 -8.65 15.62 11.27
CA ASP A 288 -9.68 15.54 10.24
C ASP A 288 -11.08 15.94 10.77
N LYS A 289 -11.36 15.75 12.07
CA LYS A 289 -12.57 16.32 12.68
C LYS A 289 -12.61 17.85 12.60
N PHE A 290 -11.45 18.50 12.68
CA PHE A 290 -11.34 19.92 12.43
C PHE A 290 -11.56 20.25 10.94
N THR A 291 -10.99 19.48 10.02
CA THR A 291 -11.10 19.76 8.58
C THR A 291 -12.53 19.55 8.05
N ARG A 292 -13.28 18.56 8.54
CA ARG A 292 -14.63 18.26 8.05
C ARG A 292 -15.69 19.22 8.58
N VAL A 293 -15.65 19.52 9.88
CA VAL A 293 -16.72 20.26 10.56
C VAL A 293 -16.22 21.41 11.44
N GLY A 294 -14.91 21.70 11.40
CA GLY A 294 -14.23 22.73 12.19
C GLY A 294 -13.96 22.34 13.65
N ASP A 295 -14.24 21.11 14.07
CA ASP A 295 -14.25 20.75 15.50
C ASP A 295 -12.87 20.87 16.15
N THR A 296 -12.74 21.87 17.04
CA THR A 296 -11.50 22.17 17.76
C THR A 296 -11.32 21.35 19.03
N SER A 297 -12.38 20.67 19.52
CA SER A 297 -12.34 19.94 20.79
C SER A 297 -11.31 18.80 20.80
N ASN A 298 -10.95 18.30 19.61
CA ASN A 298 -10.07 17.17 19.40
C ASN A 298 -8.62 17.55 19.07
N LEU A 299 -8.30 18.84 18.88
CA LEU A 299 -6.96 19.26 18.48
C LEU A 299 -5.88 18.92 19.53
N GLN A 300 -6.22 18.90 20.82
CA GLN A 300 -5.28 18.44 21.86
C GLN A 300 -4.98 16.95 21.73
N ASN A 301 -5.96 16.13 21.36
CA ASN A 301 -5.76 14.71 21.09
C ASN A 301 -4.86 14.53 19.86
N ALA A 302 -5.15 15.24 18.76
CA ALA A 302 -4.31 15.24 17.56
C ALA A 302 -2.85 15.55 17.91
N LYS A 303 -2.60 16.64 18.65
CA LYS A 303 -1.25 17.03 19.09
C LYS A 303 -0.58 15.94 19.94
N SER A 304 -1.32 15.35 20.89
CA SER A 304 -0.80 14.29 21.77
C SER A 304 -0.32 13.09 20.95
N TYR A 305 -1.13 12.64 19.99
CA TYR A 305 -0.81 11.49 19.15
C TYR A 305 0.29 11.78 18.12
N PHE A 306 0.36 12.98 17.52
CA PHE A 306 1.52 13.37 16.69
C PHE A 306 2.82 13.34 17.48
N ASN A 307 2.83 13.91 18.69
CA ASN A 307 4.01 13.86 19.57
C ASN A 307 4.38 12.42 19.96
N ARG A 308 3.39 11.55 20.15
CA ARG A 308 3.62 10.12 20.42
C ARG A 308 4.24 9.40 19.23
N ALA A 309 3.76 9.63 18.02
CA ALA A 309 4.36 9.06 16.82
C ALA A 309 5.83 9.50 16.69
N ILE A 310 6.11 10.81 16.85
CA ILE A 310 7.46 11.36 16.80
C ILE A 310 8.36 10.75 17.90
N SER A 311 7.85 10.57 19.13
CA SER A 311 8.64 9.96 20.21
C SER A 311 8.94 8.49 19.98
N LEU A 312 8.13 7.80 19.17
CA LEU A 312 8.34 6.43 18.71
C LEU A 312 9.24 6.33 17.47
N GLY A 313 9.76 7.47 16.99
CA GLY A 313 10.80 7.51 15.94
C GLY A 313 10.29 7.82 14.54
N PHE A 314 9.00 8.15 14.38
CA PHE A 314 8.40 8.55 13.11
C PHE A 314 8.91 9.94 12.70
N LYS A 315 9.33 10.05 11.44
CA LYS A 315 10.04 11.23 10.89
C LYS A 315 9.50 11.67 9.53
N GLU A 316 8.36 11.13 9.14
CA GLU A 316 7.69 11.42 7.88
C GLU A 316 7.26 12.91 7.85
N PRO A 317 7.44 13.61 6.72
CA PRO A 317 7.01 15.00 6.59
C PRO A 317 5.56 15.22 7.00
N GLU A 318 4.67 14.30 6.67
CA GLU A 318 3.23 14.34 6.96
C GLU A 318 2.95 14.45 8.47
N VAL A 319 3.70 13.72 9.30
CA VAL A 319 3.57 13.74 10.77
C VAL A 319 3.93 15.13 11.32
N TYR A 320 4.99 15.75 10.81
CA TYR A 320 5.40 17.08 11.23
C TYR A 320 4.49 18.18 10.67
N THR A 321 4.01 18.04 9.43
CA THR A 321 3.01 18.95 8.84
C THR A 321 1.73 18.93 9.67
N GLY A 322 1.21 17.74 10.01
CA GLY A 322 0.06 17.56 10.88
C GLY A 322 0.25 18.18 12.27
N LEU A 323 1.39 17.95 12.92
CA LEU A 323 1.75 18.61 14.18
C LEU A 323 1.79 20.14 14.05
N GLY A 324 2.41 20.65 12.98
CA GLY A 324 2.55 22.07 12.71
C GLY A 324 1.20 22.77 12.54
N ILE A 325 0.32 22.19 11.72
CA ILE A 325 -1.05 22.68 11.52
C ILE A 325 -1.80 22.69 12.84
N THR A 326 -1.77 21.56 13.57
CA THR A 326 -2.41 21.43 14.88
C THR A 326 -1.89 22.47 15.86
N ALA A 327 -0.59 22.74 15.85
CA ALA A 327 0.05 23.72 16.71
C ALA A 327 -0.36 25.16 16.38
N VAL A 328 -0.49 25.52 15.08
CA VAL A 328 -1.03 26.83 14.67
C VAL A 328 -2.46 26.99 15.17
N LEU A 329 -3.31 25.97 14.98
CA LEU A 329 -4.71 26.00 15.42
C LEU A 329 -4.89 26.08 16.95
N LEU A 330 -3.91 25.57 17.70
CA LEU A 330 -3.88 25.62 19.17
C LEU A 330 -3.13 26.84 19.73
N ASN A 331 -2.56 27.70 18.87
CA ASN A 331 -1.62 28.75 19.26
C ASN A 331 -0.42 28.22 20.10
N ASP A 332 0.04 27.01 19.80
CA ASP A 332 1.17 26.35 20.45
C ASP A 332 2.48 26.66 19.69
N THR A 333 3.13 27.75 20.10
CA THR A 333 4.37 28.20 19.44
C THR A 333 5.52 27.20 19.57
N GLN A 334 5.57 26.41 20.65
CA GLN A 334 6.65 25.46 20.87
C GLN A 334 6.53 24.28 19.90
N SER A 335 5.35 23.66 19.84
CA SER A 335 5.08 22.54 18.93
C SER A 335 5.24 22.96 17.46
N TYR A 336 4.81 24.16 17.10
CA TYR A 336 5.03 24.72 15.76
C TYR A 336 6.51 24.81 15.39
N ARG A 337 7.35 25.33 16.30
CA ARG A 337 8.80 25.46 16.05
C ARG A 337 9.46 24.09 15.86
N ILE A 338 9.04 23.10 16.64
CA ILE A 338 9.55 21.72 16.49
C ILE A 338 9.21 21.19 15.10
N ALA A 339 7.94 21.21 14.73
CA ALA A 339 7.46 20.76 13.42
C ALA A 339 8.17 21.48 12.26
N TYR A 340 8.17 22.81 12.27
CA TYR A 340 8.76 23.62 11.21
C TYR A 340 10.27 23.38 11.04
N ASN A 341 11.01 23.27 12.13
CA ASN A 341 12.47 23.05 12.06
C ASN A 341 12.82 21.66 11.55
N GLU A 342 12.01 20.63 11.83
CA GLU A 342 12.22 19.31 11.23
C GLU A 342 11.82 19.30 9.76
N LEU A 343 10.68 19.89 9.39
CA LEU A 343 10.27 20.04 7.98
C LEU A 343 11.34 20.75 7.15
N LEU A 344 11.95 21.83 7.64
CA LEU A 344 13.04 22.50 6.92
C LEU A 344 14.22 21.59 6.56
N LYS A 345 14.43 20.47 7.27
CA LYS A 345 15.48 19.51 6.99
C LYS A 345 15.05 18.44 6.00
N ILE A 346 13.79 17.99 6.07
CA ILE A 346 13.30 16.81 5.35
C ILE A 346 12.43 17.15 4.14
N ASP A 347 11.68 18.26 4.21
CA ASP A 347 10.80 18.78 3.16
C ASP A 347 10.66 20.33 3.29
N PRO A 348 11.61 21.08 2.71
CA PRO A 348 11.59 22.55 2.79
C PRO A 348 10.38 23.20 2.11
N GLU A 349 9.76 22.52 1.13
CA GLU A 349 8.58 23.02 0.43
C GLU A 349 7.36 22.98 1.36
N GLN A 350 7.12 21.84 2.02
CA GLN A 350 6.08 21.73 3.05
C GLN A 350 6.32 22.69 4.22
N ALA A 351 7.58 22.94 4.61
CA ALA A 351 7.89 23.94 5.63
C ALA A 351 7.40 25.34 5.22
N GLN A 352 7.59 25.72 3.95
CA GLN A 352 7.15 27.01 3.43
C GLN A 352 5.62 27.13 3.44
N GLU A 353 4.91 26.10 3.02
CA GLU A 353 3.44 26.05 3.07
C GLU A 353 2.93 26.20 4.50
N LEU A 354 3.54 25.50 5.46
CA LEU A 354 3.19 25.60 6.88
C LEU A 354 3.42 27.02 7.44
N SER A 355 4.49 27.70 7.01
CA SER A 355 4.74 29.10 7.39
C SER A 355 3.67 30.04 6.83
N LEU A 356 3.31 29.88 5.56
CA LEU A 356 2.26 30.66 4.93
C LEU A 356 0.90 30.44 5.61
N PHE A 357 0.58 29.18 5.94
CA PHE A 357 -0.61 28.85 6.72
C PHE A 357 -0.65 29.62 8.04
N ARG A 358 0.45 29.61 8.81
CA ARG A 358 0.55 30.37 10.08
C ARG A 358 0.36 31.87 9.89
N GLU A 359 0.95 32.47 8.85
CA GLU A 359 0.80 33.90 8.55
C GLU A 359 -0.64 34.28 8.20
N ASN A 360 -1.32 33.44 7.42
CA ASN A 360 -2.72 33.61 7.06
C ASN A 360 -3.62 33.54 8.30
N ILE A 361 -3.38 32.59 9.20
CA ILE A 361 -4.13 32.50 10.47
C ILE A 361 -3.88 33.73 11.35
N ALA A 362 -2.62 34.17 11.50
CA ALA A 362 -2.30 35.35 12.31
C ALA A 362 -2.93 36.65 11.76
N THR A 363 -3.01 36.78 10.43
CA THR A 363 -3.69 37.90 9.77
C THR A 363 -5.18 37.84 10.04
N LEU A 364 -5.78 36.65 9.92
CA LEU A 364 -7.19 36.43 10.20
C LEU A 364 -7.54 36.75 11.66
N GLU A 365 -6.75 36.31 12.63
CA GLU A 365 -7.00 36.60 14.05
C GLU A 365 -7.06 38.12 14.33
N LYS A 366 -6.13 38.89 13.74
CA LYS A 366 -6.11 40.35 13.83
C LYS A 366 -7.34 41.02 13.22
N GLU A 367 -7.88 40.50 12.11
CA GLU A 367 -9.14 41.03 11.52
C GLU A 367 -10.32 40.94 12.49
N PHE A 368 -10.27 40.00 13.43
CA PHE A 368 -11.34 39.74 14.39
C PHE A 368 -11.10 40.35 15.76
N GLU A 369 -9.92 40.92 16.05
CA GLU A 369 -9.62 41.67 17.27
C GLU A 369 -10.40 43.00 17.31
N GLY A 370 -11.65 42.99 17.80
CA GLY A 370 -12.42 44.24 17.96
C GLY A 370 -13.87 44.19 18.43
N THR A 371 -14.49 43.04 18.69
CA THR A 371 -15.93 42.94 19.05
C THR A 371 -16.15 42.66 20.54
N SER A 372 -17.03 43.45 21.19
CA SER A 372 -17.09 43.62 22.65
C SER A 372 -18.28 42.94 23.36
N SER A 373 -19.16 42.22 22.65
CA SER A 373 -20.29 41.52 23.25
C SER A 373 -20.12 39.99 23.30
N LYS A 374 -20.64 39.33 24.35
CA LYS A 374 -20.65 37.85 24.49
C LYS A 374 -21.40 37.13 23.36
N THR A 375 -22.45 37.74 22.80
CA THR A 375 -23.20 37.18 21.65
C THR A 375 -22.42 37.32 20.34
N GLU A 376 -21.65 38.41 20.23
CA GLU A 376 -20.70 38.61 19.13
C GLU A 376 -19.51 37.65 19.23
N ALA A 377 -19.09 37.26 20.43
CA ALA A 377 -17.98 36.33 20.66
C ALA A 377 -18.26 34.92 20.09
N LYS A 378 -19.44 34.34 20.34
CA LYS A 378 -19.82 33.03 19.77
C LYS A 378 -19.98 33.07 18.25
N THR A 379 -20.52 34.17 17.73
CA THR A 379 -20.66 34.39 16.28
C THR A 379 -19.29 34.60 15.62
N ARG A 380 -18.38 35.31 16.29
CA ARG A 380 -16.98 35.51 15.91
C ARG A 380 -16.22 34.19 15.90
N GLU A 381 -16.35 33.37 16.93
CA GLU A 381 -15.68 32.07 17.00
C GLU A 381 -16.09 31.16 15.85
N THR A 382 -17.39 31.07 15.55
CA THR A 382 -17.90 30.32 14.39
C THR A 382 -17.36 30.87 13.06
N LYS A 383 -17.32 32.20 12.89
CA LYS A 383 -16.85 32.84 11.65
C LYS A 383 -15.33 32.72 11.47
N LEU A 384 -14.57 32.84 12.57
CA LEU A 384 -13.13 32.61 12.62
C LEU A 384 -12.83 31.16 12.21
N ARG A 385 -13.50 30.19 12.85
CA ARG A 385 -13.39 28.76 12.54
C ARG A 385 -13.72 28.44 11.07
N SER A 386 -14.78 29.01 10.52
CA SER A 386 -15.13 28.84 9.10
C SER A 386 -14.05 29.39 8.16
N LYS A 387 -13.48 30.56 8.46
CA LYS A 387 -12.40 31.15 7.64
C LYS A 387 -11.07 30.42 7.82
N THR A 388 -10.75 29.95 9.02
CA THR A 388 -9.59 29.08 9.29
C THR A 388 -9.68 27.80 8.46
N LEU A 389 -10.87 27.20 8.38
CA LEU A 389 -11.11 26.03 7.55
C LEU A 389 -10.93 26.32 6.05
N GLU A 390 -11.39 27.49 5.58
CA GLU A 390 -11.15 27.92 4.20
C GLU A 390 -9.66 28.07 3.88
N ILE A 391 -8.90 28.73 4.77
CA ILE A 391 -7.45 28.89 4.63
C ILE A 391 -6.76 27.53 4.61
N PHE A 392 -7.14 26.61 5.50
CA PHE A 392 -6.61 25.25 5.53
C PHE A 392 -6.86 24.53 4.20
N ASN A 393 -8.11 24.52 3.72
CA ASN A 393 -8.47 23.86 2.46
C ASN A 393 -7.75 24.44 1.23
N ASN A 394 -7.45 25.74 1.25
CA ASN A 394 -6.69 26.41 0.19
C ASN A 394 -5.17 26.17 0.29
N SER A 395 -4.64 25.98 1.50
CA SER A 395 -3.20 25.78 1.74
C SER A 395 -2.77 24.34 1.46
N PHE A 396 -3.65 23.37 1.77
CA PHE A 396 -3.35 21.94 1.65
C PHE A 396 -4.23 21.22 0.62
N ASN A 397 -4.89 22.00 -0.24
CA ASN A 397 -5.52 21.61 -1.51
C ASN A 397 -6.45 20.38 -1.48
N LEU A 398 -7.31 20.24 -0.47
CA LEU A 398 -8.25 19.09 -0.36
C LEU A 398 -9.44 19.16 -1.33
N LYS A 399 -9.68 20.30 -1.99
CA LYS A 399 -10.86 20.51 -2.86
C LYS A 399 -10.81 19.82 -4.23
N GLU A 400 -9.68 19.24 -4.64
CA GLU A 400 -9.64 18.40 -5.85
C GLU A 400 -10.02 16.93 -5.60
N ASN A 401 -10.11 16.47 -4.35
CA ASN A 401 -10.38 15.07 -4.01
C ASN A 401 -11.87 14.74 -3.78
N GLU A 402 -12.76 15.73 -3.64
CA GLU A 402 -14.21 15.48 -3.48
C GLU A 402 -14.95 15.20 -4.81
N LYS A 403 -14.25 15.19 -5.95
CA LYS A 403 -14.85 14.98 -7.29
C LYS A 403 -14.18 13.92 -8.17
N LYS A 404 -13.32 13.05 -7.64
CA LYS A 404 -12.66 12.02 -8.46
C LYS A 404 -12.81 10.63 -7.90
#